data_AF-A0A023PZP6-F1
#
_entry.id   AF-A0A023PZP6-F1
#
_cell.length_a   1.000
_cell.length_b   1.000
_cell.length_c   1.000
_cell.angle_alpha   90.00
_cell.angle_beta   90.00
_cell.angle_gamma   90.00
#
_symmetry.space_group_name_H-M   'P 1'
#
loop_
_entity.id
_entity.type
_entity.pdbx_description
1 polymer ?
#
loop_
_entity_poly.entity_id
_entity_poly.type
_entity_poly.pdbx_seq_one_letter_code
_entity_poly.pdbx_strand_id
1 'polypeptide(L)'
;MLEDYRAGLTVDRQHEEADRARGVRIDCPVLVLWSLRDDLEDLHGDPRLIWRSWADDVRGYGIDSGHHVAEEAPGPLSNALGDFFTH
;
A
#
# COMPACT_ATOMS: atom_id res chain seq x y z
N MET A 1 7.87 18.63 4.53
CA MET A 1 8.80 17.69 3.87
C MET A 1 9.90 17.22 4.82
N LEU A 2 10.81 18.07 5.35
CA LEU A 2 11.93 17.55 6.18
C LEU A 2 11.49 16.80 7.44
N GLU A 3 10.53 17.34 8.19
CA GLU A 3 10.06 16.72 9.44
C GLU A 3 9.36 15.38 9.22
N ASP A 4 8.64 15.25 8.10
CA ASP A 4 7.95 14.02 7.69
C ASP A 4 8.96 12.88 7.45
N TYR A 5 10.00 13.15 6.67
CA TYR A 5 11.07 12.18 6.43
C TYR A 5 11.87 11.85 7.70
N ARG A 6 12.03 12.82 8.62
CA ARG A 6 12.65 12.54 9.92
C ARG A 6 11.78 11.60 10.75
N ALA A 7 10.47 11.78 10.74
CA ALA A 7 9.53 10.90 11.42
C ALA A 7 9.62 9.46 10.87
N GLY A 8 9.67 9.32 9.53
CA GLY A 8 9.80 8.03 8.84
C GLY A 8 11.02 7.21 9.29
N LEU A 9 12.15 7.87 9.54
CA LEU A 9 13.38 7.20 10.02
C LEU A 9 13.41 6.97 11.54
N THR A 10 12.51 7.59 12.29
CA THR A 10 12.51 7.60 13.76
C THR A 10 11.23 7.05 14.35
N VAL A 11 10.26 7.91 14.67
CA VAL A 11 9.06 7.56 15.42
C VAL A 11 8.14 6.61 14.65
N ASP A 12 8.02 6.75 13.33
CA ASP A 12 7.15 5.87 12.52
C ASP A 12 7.71 4.45 12.48
N ARG A 13 9.02 4.31 12.28
CA ARG A 13 9.71 3.02 12.35
C ARG A 13 9.58 2.37 13.74
N GLN A 14 9.71 3.17 14.82
CA GLN A 14 9.54 2.66 16.19
C GLN A 14 8.11 2.12 16.42
N HIS A 15 7.10 2.81 15.91
CA HIS A 15 5.71 2.35 15.99
C HIS A 15 5.49 1.07 15.15
N GLU A 16 6.01 1.02 13.92
CA GLU A 16 5.93 -0.17 13.06
C GLU A 16 6.55 -1.40 13.75
N GLU A 17 7.77 -1.26 14.28
CA GLU A 17 8.48 -2.36 14.97
C GLU A 17 7.72 -2.84 16.22
N ALA A 18 7.14 -1.91 16.98
CA ALA A 18 6.34 -2.25 18.16
C ALA A 18 5.05 -3.00 17.78
N ASP A 19 4.40 -2.66 16.67
CA ASP A 19 3.23 -3.38 16.17
C ASP A 19 3.60 -4.76 15.64
N ARG A 20 4.71 -4.89 14.90
CA ARG A 20 5.25 -6.19 14.47
C ARG A 20 5.57 -7.10 15.66
N ALA A 21 6.23 -6.57 16.70
CA ALA A 21 6.60 -7.34 17.89
C ALA A 21 5.38 -7.83 18.68
N ARG A 22 4.27 -7.07 18.66
CA ARG A 22 2.99 -7.47 19.28
C ARG A 22 2.13 -8.35 18.37
N GLY A 23 2.51 -8.53 17.11
CA GLY A 23 1.69 -9.24 16.12
C GLY A 23 0.39 -8.51 15.79
N VAL A 24 0.38 -7.17 15.88
CA VAL A 24 -0.79 -6.36 15.52
C VAL A 24 -1.04 -6.46 14.02
N ARG A 25 -2.30 -6.64 13.65
CA ARG A 25 -2.76 -6.73 12.26
C ARG A 25 -3.83 -5.68 12.00
N ILE A 26 -4.02 -5.35 10.74
CA ILE A 26 -5.13 -4.53 10.24
C ILE A 26 -6.36 -5.43 10.14
N ASP A 27 -7.40 -5.11 10.89
CA ASP A 27 -8.59 -5.95 11.06
C ASP A 27 -9.65 -5.75 9.95
N CYS A 28 -9.45 -4.81 9.03
CA CYS A 28 -10.36 -4.55 7.91
C CYS A 28 -9.78 -5.06 6.58
N PRO A 29 -10.63 -5.26 5.55
CA PRO A 29 -10.16 -5.52 4.20
C PRO A 29 -9.19 -4.45 3.71
N VAL A 30 -8.12 -4.86 3.02
CA VAL A 30 -7.08 -3.98 2.46
C VAL A 30 -7.01 -4.15 0.95
N LEU A 31 -7.15 -3.04 0.23
CA LEU A 31 -6.89 -2.95 -1.20
C LEU A 31 -5.50 -2.33 -1.44
N VAL A 32 -4.62 -3.07 -2.09
CA VAL A 32 -3.27 -2.64 -2.47
C VAL A 32 -3.23 -2.41 -3.98
N LEU A 33 -3.11 -1.16 -4.40
CA LEU A 33 -2.94 -0.78 -5.81
C LEU A 33 -1.54 -0.20 -5.98
N TRP A 34 -0.84 -0.61 -7.04
CA TRP A 34 0.52 -0.13 -7.31
C TRP A 34 0.69 0.25 -8.77
N SER A 35 1.68 1.09 -9.04
CA SER A 35 2.05 1.54 -10.38
C SER A 35 2.84 0.47 -11.12
N LEU A 36 2.41 0.12 -12.34
CA LEU A 36 3.13 -0.82 -13.21
C LEU A 36 4.30 -0.17 -13.96
N ARG A 37 4.35 1.16 -14.05
CA ARG A 37 5.44 1.92 -14.67
C ARG A 37 6.38 2.53 -13.62
N ASP A 38 6.46 1.90 -12.45
CA ASP A 38 7.31 2.27 -11.32
C ASP A 38 8.04 1.02 -10.78
N ASP A 39 8.94 1.18 -9.82
CA ASP A 39 9.90 0.14 -9.42
C ASP A 39 9.36 -0.94 -8.46
N LEU A 40 8.15 -0.80 -7.93
CA LEU A 40 7.61 -1.71 -6.89
C LEU A 40 7.60 -3.18 -7.31
N GLU A 41 7.12 -3.49 -8.51
CA GLU A 41 7.03 -4.87 -8.99
C GLU A 41 8.41 -5.45 -9.31
N ASP A 42 9.33 -4.61 -9.81
CA ASP A 42 10.71 -4.98 -10.10
C ASP A 42 11.50 -5.28 -8.81
N LEU A 43 11.28 -4.48 -7.75
CA LEU A 43 11.99 -4.60 -6.48
C LEU A 43 11.43 -5.71 -5.57
N HIS A 44 10.11 -5.89 -5.58
CA HIS A 44 9.43 -6.71 -4.58
C HIS A 44 8.58 -7.85 -5.15
N GLY A 45 8.45 -7.96 -6.47
CA GLY A 45 7.50 -8.89 -7.09
C GLY A 45 6.07 -8.45 -6.79
N ASP A 46 5.26 -9.33 -6.18
CA ASP A 46 3.87 -9.01 -5.84
C ASP A 46 3.78 -8.22 -4.52
N PRO A 47 3.42 -6.91 -4.53
CA PRO A 47 3.37 -6.09 -3.32
C PRO A 47 2.36 -6.59 -2.29
N ARG A 48 1.36 -7.38 -2.69
CA ARG A 48 0.39 -7.97 -1.76
C ARG A 48 1.05 -8.95 -0.78
N LEU A 49 2.17 -9.56 -1.16
CA LEU A 49 2.90 -10.47 -0.26
C LEU A 49 3.48 -9.74 0.95
N ILE A 50 3.91 -8.49 0.76
CA ILE A 50 4.34 -7.62 1.86
C ILE A 50 3.15 -7.31 2.77
N TRP A 51 2.01 -6.93 2.19
CA TRP A 51 0.81 -6.57 2.95
C TRP A 51 0.16 -7.73 3.70
N ARG A 52 0.31 -8.98 3.23
CA ARG A 52 -0.18 -10.18 3.94
C ARG A 52 0.50 -10.42 5.29
N SER A 53 1.66 -9.81 5.56
CA SER A 53 2.22 -9.84 6.91
C SER A 53 1.47 -8.92 7.88
N TRP A 54 0.67 -7.98 7.35
CA TRP A 54 -0.01 -6.92 8.10
C TRP A 54 -1.52 -7.06 8.17
N ALA A 55 -2.16 -7.77 7.23
CA ALA A 55 -3.60 -7.96 7.19
C ALA A 55 -3.96 -9.34 6.65
N ASP A 56 -5.14 -9.85 7.03
CA ASP A 56 -5.63 -11.17 6.60
C ASP A 56 -6.37 -11.12 5.26
N ASP A 57 -7.15 -10.06 5.02
CA ASP A 57 -7.88 -9.84 3.77
C ASP A 57 -7.16 -8.81 2.91
N VAL A 58 -6.20 -9.28 2.11
CA VAL A 58 -5.42 -8.44 1.19
C VAL A 58 -5.78 -8.78 -0.26
N ARG A 59 -6.27 -7.76 -0.97
CA ARG A 59 -6.62 -7.81 -2.39
C ARG A 59 -5.85 -6.70 -3.10
N GLY A 60 -5.71 -6.80 -4.42
CA GLY A 60 -4.95 -5.80 -5.15
C GLY A 60 -4.47 -6.24 -6.52
N TYR A 61 -4.05 -5.27 -7.30
CA TYR A 61 -3.47 -5.43 -8.63
C TYR A 61 -2.75 -4.13 -9.03
N GLY A 62 -1.84 -4.25 -10.01
CA GLY A 62 -1.15 -3.10 -10.58
C GLY A 62 -2.04 -2.32 -11.56
N ILE A 63 -1.86 -1.01 -11.59
CA ILE A 63 -2.48 -0.06 -12.52
C ILE A 63 -1.41 0.44 -13.49
N ASP A 64 -1.76 0.52 -14.77
CA ASP A 64 -0.88 1.08 -15.80
C ASP A 64 -0.72 2.60 -15.64
N SER A 65 0.14 2.97 -14.70
CA SER A 65 0.49 4.35 -14.33
C SER A 65 1.95 4.42 -13.87
N GLY A 66 2.55 5.61 -13.92
CA GLY A 66 3.68 5.95 -13.06
C GLY A 66 3.24 6.14 -11.61
N HIS A 67 4.15 6.63 -10.76
CA HIS A 67 3.93 6.79 -9.32
C HIS A 67 2.66 7.59 -8.96
N HIS A 68 2.29 8.55 -9.79
CA HIS A 68 1.17 9.46 -9.59
C HIS A 68 -0.16 8.87 -10.10
N VAL A 69 -0.54 7.68 -9.60
CA VAL A 69 -1.70 6.88 -10.08
C VAL A 69 -2.99 7.72 -10.23
N ALA A 70 -3.28 8.59 -9.25
CA ALA A 70 -4.49 9.40 -9.25
C ALA A 70 -4.53 10.46 -10.36
N GLU A 71 -3.36 10.92 -10.82
CA GLU A 71 -3.22 11.92 -11.87
C GLU A 71 -3.11 11.25 -13.25
N GLU A 72 -2.39 10.13 -13.33
CA GLU A 72 -2.10 9.44 -14.59
C GLU A 72 -3.17 8.43 -15.02
N ALA A 73 -3.82 7.78 -14.06
CA ALA A 73 -4.86 6.77 -14.30
C ALA A 73 -6.09 6.97 -13.38
N PRO A 74 -6.71 8.18 -13.36
CA PRO A 74 -7.83 8.48 -12.47
C PRO A 74 -9.04 7.57 -12.67
N GLY A 75 -9.35 7.20 -13.92
CA GLY A 75 -10.45 6.28 -14.25
C GLY A 75 -10.27 4.89 -13.66
N PRO A 76 -9.18 4.17 -14.02
CA PRO A 76 -8.85 2.88 -13.40
C PRO A 76 -8.81 2.92 -11.88
N LEU A 77 -8.17 3.94 -11.28
CA LEU A 77 -8.09 4.08 -9.83
C LEU A 77 -9.47 4.28 -9.19
N SER A 78 -10.27 5.22 -9.69
CA SER A 78 -11.60 5.49 -9.12
C SER A 78 -12.56 4.32 -9.25
N ASN A 79 -12.51 3.57 -10.36
CA ASN A 79 -13.29 2.34 -10.50
C ASN A 79 -12.86 1.28 -9.47
N ALA A 80 -11.55 1.07 -9.30
CA ALA A 80 -11.02 0.12 -8.32
C ALA A 80 -11.48 0.45 -6.89
N LEU A 81 -11.43 1.73 -6.52
CA LEU A 81 -11.91 2.22 -5.22
C LEU A 81 -13.43 2.07 -5.08
N GLY A 82 -14.18 2.41 -6.14
CA GLY A 82 -15.64 2.29 -6.16
C GLY A 82 -16.10 0.84 -5.96
N ASP A 83 -15.49 -0.10 -6.66
CA ASP A 83 -15.77 -1.53 -6.51
C ASP A 83 -15.45 -1.99 -5.09
N PHE A 84 -14.32 -1.57 -4.53
CA PHE A 84 -13.89 -1.98 -3.19
C PHE A 84 -14.77 -1.46 -2.06
N PHE A 85 -15.24 -0.21 -2.12
CA PHE A 85 -16.05 0.38 -1.05
C PHE A 85 -17.55 0.08 -1.14
N THR A 86 -18.00 -0.56 -2.22
CA THR A 86 -19.42 -0.92 -2.41
C THR A 86 -19.72 -2.38 -2.09
N HIS A 87 -18.70 -3.15 -1.69
CA HIS A 87 -18.76 -4.57 -1.32
C HIS A 87 -18.23 -4.78 0.10
#